data_AF-A0A256XV37-F1
#
_entry.id   AF-A0A256XV37-F1
#
_cell.length_a   1.000
_cell.length_b   1.000
_cell.length_c   1.000
_cell.angle_alpha   90.00
_cell.angle_beta   90.00
_cell.angle_gamma   90.00
#
_symmetry.space_group_name_H-M   'P 1'
#
loop_
_entity.id
_entity.type
_entity.pdbx_description
1 polymer ?
#
loop_
_entity_poly.entity_id
_entity_poly.type
_entity_poly.pdbx_seq_one_letter_code
_entity_poly.pdbx_strand_id
1 'polypeptide(L)' 'MHAKDPKEYLSILEKEKERLEKEMEALIEKRNKGEISEEEFNEAKKRIERKFIEVMDRIVQLRYITGESKLFS' A
#
# COMPACT_ATOMS: atom_id res chain seq x y z
N MET A 1 12.49 -12.95 -6.03
CA MET A 1 12.00 -13.98 -5.10
C MET A 1 10.56 -14.30 -5.48
N HIS A 2 10.28 -15.52 -5.97
CA HIS A 2 8.90 -15.99 -6.12
C HIS A 2 8.50 -16.59 -4.78
N ALA A 3 7.57 -15.94 -4.06
CA ALA A 3 6.97 -16.54 -2.88
C ALA A 3 6.32 -17.87 -3.30
N LYS A 4 6.71 -18.97 -2.66
CA LYS A 4 6.21 -20.31 -2.97
C LYS A 4 4.84 -20.57 -2.34
N ASP A 5 4.44 -19.75 -1.37
CA ASP A 5 3.17 -19.82 -0.65
C ASP A 5 2.37 -18.51 -0.84
N PRO A 6 1.12 -18.58 -1.35
CA PRO A 6 0.22 -17.43 -1.43
C PRO A 6 0.04 -16.68 -0.10
N LYS A 7 0.10 -17.36 1.05
CA LYS A 7 -0.02 -16.74 2.38
C LYS A 7 1.21 -15.93 2.76
N GLU A 8 2.40 -16.42 2.43
CA GLU A 8 3.65 -15.67 2.62
C GLU A 8 3.64 -14.41 1.77
N TYR A 9 3.18 -14.51 0.52
CA TYR A 9 3.05 -13.36 -0.36
C TYR A 9 2.01 -12.35 0.13
N LEU A 10 0.87 -12.81 0.65
CA LEU A 10 -0.14 -11.96 1.27
C LEU A 10 0.44 -11.17 2.46
N SER A 11 1.20 -11.83 3.34
CA SER A 11 1.86 -11.16 4.47
C SER A 11 2.87 -10.10 4.02
N ILE A 12 3.59 -10.34 2.92
CA ILE A 12 4.50 -9.34 2.34
C ILE A 12 3.72 -8.12 1.85
N LEU A 13 2.60 -8.33 1.17
CA LEU A 13 1.78 -7.23 0.67
C LEU A 13 1.12 -6.44 1.80
N GLU A 14 0.68 -7.09 2.88
CA GLU A 14 0.13 -6.42 4.07
C GLU A 14 1.19 -5.55 4.75
N LYS A 15 2.43 -6.02 4.88
CA LYS A 15 3.54 -5.21 5.38
C LYS A 15 3.85 -4.02 4.46
N GLU A 16 3.77 -4.22 3.14
CA GLU A 16 3.97 -3.13 2.19
C GLU A 16 2.85 -2.09 2.26
N LYS A 17 1.59 -2.52 2.46
CA LYS A 17 0.45 -1.64 2.73
C LYS A 17 0.72 -0.77 3.96
N GLU A 18 1.09 -1.37 5.09
CA GLU A 18 1.41 -0.64 6.32
C GLU A 18 2.59 0.33 6.12
N ARG A 19 3.61 -0.07 5.35
CA ARG A 19 4.75 0.80 5.03
C ARG A 19 4.31 2.03 4.24
N LEU A 20 3.40 1.86 3.28
CA LEU A 20 2.85 2.95 2.47
C LEU A 20 1.95 3.89 3.29
N GLU A 21 1.18 3.36 4.23
CA GLU A 21 0.39 4.16 5.19
C GLU A 21 1.31 5.06 6.01
N LYS A 22 2.39 4.51 6.58
CA LYS A 22 3.41 5.27 7.31
C LYS A 22 4.16 6.27 6.43
N GLU A 23 4.43 5.93 5.18
CA GLU A 23 5.06 6.83 4.21
C GLU A 23 4.17 8.05 3.92
N MET A 24 2.85 7.82 3.79
CA MET A 24 1.87 8.91 3.61
C MET A 24 1.77 9.79 4.86
N GLU A 25 1.69 9.20 6.05
CA GLU A 25 1.65 9.94 7.32
C GLU A 25 2.88 10.85 7.46
N ALA A 26 4.07 10.31 7.21
CA ALA A 26 5.32 11.08 7.25
C ALA A 26 5.34 12.19 6.19
N LEU A 27 4.80 11.95 4.99
CA LEU A 27 4.71 12.96 3.93
C LEU A 27 3.78 14.11 4.34
N ILE A 28 2.65 13.80 4.95
CA ILE A 28 1.70 14.79 5.49
C ILE A 28 2.38 15.62 6.60
N GLU A 29 3.11 14.97 7.51
CA GLU A 29 3.82 15.66 8.58
C GLU A 29 4.86 16.65 8.03
N LYS A 30 5.65 16.24 7.02
CA LYS A 30 6.62 17.12 6.34
C LYS A 30 5.96 18.34 5.71
N ARG A 31 4.82 18.14 5.02
CA ARG A 31 4.06 19.26 4.42
C ARG A 31 3.52 20.21 5.48
N ASN A 32 3.02 19.67 6.59
CA ASN A 32 2.50 20.46 7.71
C ASN A 32 3.59 21.29 8.41
N LYS A 33 4.82 20.76 8.50
CA LYS A 33 5.99 21.48 9.01
C LYS A 33 6.57 22.49 8.02
N GLY A 34 6.08 22.52 6.78
CA GLY A 34 6.61 23.37 5.71
C GLY A 34 7.99 22.93 5.20
N GLU A 35 8.37 21.67 5.45
CA GLU A 35 9.67 21.11 5.01
C GLU A 35 9.70 20.79 3.51
N ILE A 36 8.53 20.70 2.88
CA ILE A 36 8.37 20.45 1.45
C ILE A 36 7.32 21.40 0.87
N SER A 37 7.50 21.72 -0.41
CA SER A 37 6.53 22.48 -1.19
C SER A 37 5.25 21.68 -1.45
N GLU A 38 4.21 22.37 -1.90
CA GLU A 38 2.97 21.73 -2.33
C GLU A 38 3.16 20.85 -3.57
N GLU A 39 4.05 21.24 -4.49
CA GLU A 39 4.37 20.47 -5.69
C GLU A 39 5.07 19.15 -5.31
N GLU A 40 6.12 19.22 -4.49
CA GLU A 40 6.82 18.03 -3.98
C GLU A 40 5.89 17.09 -3.21
N PHE A 41 4.99 17.66 -2.40
CA PHE A 41 3.96 16.90 -1.70
C PHE A 41 3.03 16.18 -2.67
N ASN A 42 2.50 16.90 -3.67
CA ASN A 42 1.53 16.34 -4.63
C ASN A 42 2.16 15.23 -5.49
N GLU A 43 3.40 15.40 -5.92
CA GLU A 43 4.13 14.36 -6.67
C GLU A 43 4.38 13.11 -5.83
N ALA A 44 4.87 13.28 -4.60
CA ALA A 44 5.11 12.18 -3.69
C ALA A 44 3.81 11.46 -3.29
N LYS A 45 2.75 12.22 -3.00
CA LYS A 45 1.43 11.71 -2.66
C LYS A 45 0.89 10.82 -3.78
N LYS A 46 0.89 11.33 -5.02
CA LYS A 46 0.41 10.59 -6.20
C LYS A 46 1.18 9.28 -6.41
N ARG A 47 2.49 9.26 -6.14
CA ARG A 47 3.32 8.05 -6.20
C ARG A 47 2.90 7.03 -5.14
N ILE A 48 2.72 7.46 -3.89
CA ILE A 48 2.32 6.59 -2.77
C ILE A 48 0.92 6.03 -3.02
N GLU A 49 -0.04 6.87 -3.41
CA GLU A 49 -1.43 6.48 -3.70
C GLU A 49 -1.50 5.43 -4.81
N ARG A 50 -0.77 5.63 -5.92
CA ARG A 50 -0.71 4.65 -7.01
C ARG A 50 -0.22 3.30 -6.51
N LYS A 51 0.88 3.29 -5.76
CA LYS A 51 1.47 2.05 -5.26
C LYS A 51 0.56 1.38 -4.22
N PHE A 52 -0.13 2.15 -3.40
CA PHE A 52 -1.09 1.65 -2.43
C PHE A 52 -2.27 0.94 -3.11
N ILE A 53 -2.83 1.55 -4.16
CA ILE A 53 -3.91 0.94 -4.97
C ILE A 53 -3.42 -0.37 -5.59
N GLU A 54 -2.23 -0.42 -6.17
CA GLU A 54 -1.66 -1.64 -6.75
C GLU A 54 -1.45 -2.76 -5.72
N VAL A 55 -0.99 -2.42 -4.51
CA VAL A 55 -0.81 -3.39 -3.42
C VAL A 55 -2.15 -3.92 -2.94
N MET A 56 -3.14 -3.04 -2.78
CA MET A 56 -4.50 -3.44 -2.39
C MET A 56 -5.16 -4.35 -3.42
N ASP A 57 -5.05 -4.01 -4.71
CA ASP A 57 -5.58 -4.84 -5.80
C ASP A 57 -4.99 -6.25 -5.76
N ARG A 58 -3.66 -6.37 -5.57
CA ARG A 58 -2.99 -7.67 -5.42
C ARG A 58 -3.44 -8.43 -4.18
N ILE A 59 -3.65 -7.75 -3.04
CA ILE A 59 -4.19 -8.37 -1.83
C ILE A 59 -5.59 -8.95 -2.10
N VAL A 60 -6.45 -8.18 -2.76
CA VAL A 60 -7.82 -8.61 -3.12
C VAL A 60 -7.77 -9.83 -4.03
N GLN A 61 -6.95 -9.79 -5.08
CA GLN A 61 -6.79 -10.90 -6.03
C GLN A 61 -6.29 -12.17 -5.32
N LEU A 62 -5.31 -12.07 -4.43
CA LEU A 62 -4.81 -13.23 -3.70
C LEU A 62 -5.85 -13.80 -2.75
N ARG A 63 -6.54 -12.96 -1.97
CA ARG A 63 -7.61 -13.41 -1.07
C ARG A 63 -8.75 -14.09 -1.83
N TYR A 64 -9.04 -13.64 -3.04
CA TYR A 64 -9.99 -14.29 -3.94
C TYR A 64 -9.49 -15.67 -4.40
N ILE A 65 -8.24 -15.78 -4.87
CA ILE A 65 -7.65 -17.03 -5.36
C ILE A 65 -7.49 -18.07 -4.23
N THR A 66 -7.16 -17.64 -3.01
CA THR A 66 -6.98 -18.55 -1.86
C THR A 66 -8.30 -18.99 -1.21
N GLY A 67 -9.44 -18.47 -1.68
CA GLY A 67 -10.76 -18.75 -1.08
C GLY A 67 -10.96 -18.12 0.30
N GLU A 68 -10.08 -17.21 0.72
CA GLU A 68 -10.23 -16.42 1.96
C GLU A 68 -11.24 -15.25 1.78
N SER A 69 -11.71 -15.01 0.56
CA SER A 69 -12.74 -14.03 0.25
C SER A 69 -14.14 -14.49 0.71
N LYS A 70 -14.41 -14.40 2.01
CA LYS A 70 -15.79 -14.22 2.53
C LYS A 70 -16.26 -12.76 2.40
N LEU A 71 -15.96 -12.12 1.28
CA LEU A 71 -16.29 -10.69 1.07
C LEU A 71 -17.73 -10.47 0.61
N PHE A 72 -18.47 -11.54 0.27
CA PHE A 72 -19.88 -11.47 -0.16
C PHE A 72 -20.76 -12.60 0.41
N SER A 73 -20.38 -13.23 1.52
CA SER A 73 -21.17 -14.27 2.19
C SER A 73 -21.65 -13.84 3.56
#